data_AF-A0A183STF8-F1
#
_entry.id   AF-A0A183STF8-F1
#
_cell.length_a   1.000
_cell.length_b   1.000
_cell.length_c   1.000
_cell.angle_alpha   90.00
_cell.angle_beta   90.00
_cell.angle_gamma   90.00
#
_symmetry.space_group_name_H-M   'P 1'
#
loop_
_entity.id
_entity.type
_entity.pdbx_description
1 polymer ?
#
loop_
_entity_poly.entity_id
_entity_poly.type
_entity_poly.pdbx_seq_one_letter_code
_entity_poly.pdbx_strand_id
1 'polypeptide(L)'
;MLVDAYRDERPGIRITYRIDDRLLNQRRMHFRSRVSTTTNYKLLFADDCTLNATTEGEMQRSMDLFAAACDNFGLCINTEKTVVMHQPPPNATYNAAHIYVNSGQPKSVDTFAFLDSNLSRSTKVDDEITHRIVKAGQAI
;
A
#
# COMPACT_ATOMS: atom_id res chain seq x y z
N MET A 1 -14.85 11.51 6.59
CA MET A 1 -14.68 11.31 5.13
C MET A 1 -14.48 9.83 4.82
N LEU A 2 -13.26 9.30 4.74
CA LEU A 2 -13.07 7.89 4.32
C LEU A 2 -13.15 6.86 5.45
N VAL A 3 -12.86 7.24 6.71
CA VAL A 3 -13.09 6.33 7.85
C VAL A 3 -14.56 5.92 7.92
N ASP A 4 -15.47 6.81 7.49
CA ASP A 4 -16.89 6.51 7.38
C ASP A 4 -17.26 5.70 6.13
N ALA A 5 -16.58 5.93 5.00
CA ALA A 5 -16.78 5.16 3.76
C ALA A 5 -16.40 3.68 3.90
N TYR A 6 -15.42 3.35 4.76
CA TYR A 6 -14.98 1.97 5.02
C TYR A 6 -15.58 1.35 6.29
N ARG A 7 -16.62 1.94 6.91
CA ARG A 7 -17.16 1.46 8.20
C ARG A 7 -17.53 -0.03 8.19
N ASP A 8 -18.01 -0.52 7.05
CA ASP A 8 -18.50 -1.90 6.89
C ASP A 8 -17.53 -2.81 6.13
N GLU A 9 -16.53 -2.27 5.43
CA GLU A 9 -15.57 -3.05 4.65
C GLU A 9 -14.16 -3.06 5.27
N ARG A 10 -13.45 -4.20 5.18
CA ARG A 10 -12.07 -4.36 5.65
C ARG A 10 -11.08 -4.70 4.52
N PRO A 11 -10.99 -3.91 3.43
CA PRO A 11 -10.16 -4.26 2.26
C PRO A 11 -8.65 -4.10 2.49
N GLY A 12 -8.20 -3.76 3.71
CA GLY A 12 -6.80 -3.44 4.00
C GLY A 12 -5.90 -4.64 4.34
N ILE A 13 -4.60 -4.40 4.31
CA ILE A 13 -3.57 -5.35 4.72
C ILE A 13 -3.51 -5.47 6.25
N ARG A 14 -3.65 -6.70 6.74
CA ARG A 14 -3.52 -7.02 8.17
C ARG A 14 -2.04 -7.16 8.54
N ILE A 15 -1.56 -6.23 9.37
CA ILE A 15 -0.21 -6.23 9.91
C ILE A 15 -0.26 -6.76 11.33
N THR A 16 0.40 -7.89 11.54
CA THR A 16 0.59 -8.44 12.88
C THR A 16 1.93 -7.95 13.41
N TYR A 17 1.94 -7.31 14.57
CA TYR A 17 3.12 -6.69 15.16
C TYR A 17 3.23 -6.97 16.65
N ARG A 18 4.42 -6.77 17.19
CA ARG A 18 4.70 -6.87 18.62
C ARG A 18 5.76 -5.84 19.00
N ILE A 19 5.47 -5.05 20.03
CA ILE A 19 6.40 -4.06 20.58
C ILE A 19 7.18 -4.74 21.72
N ASP A 20 8.37 -5.25 21.42
CA ASP A 20 9.34 -5.76 22.39
C ASP A 20 10.63 -4.92 22.25
N ASP A 21 11.26 -4.51 23.35
CA ASP A 21 12.45 -3.64 23.40
C ASP A 21 13.78 -4.29 22.90
N ARG A 22 13.74 -5.27 21.97
CA ARG A 22 14.95 -5.96 21.46
C ARG A 22 14.87 -6.30 19.97
N LEU A 23 16.03 -6.63 19.39
CA LEU A 23 16.25 -7.11 18.02
C LEU A 23 15.13 -8.04 17.50
N LEU A 24 14.82 -7.88 16.21
CA LEU A 24 13.73 -8.52 15.49
C LEU A 24 13.81 -10.06 15.62
N ASN A 25 12.85 -10.67 16.32
CA ASN A 25 12.80 -12.12 16.55
C ASN A 25 11.44 -12.70 16.10
N GLN A 26 11.42 -13.28 14.89
CA GLN A 26 10.22 -13.85 14.28
C GLN A 26 9.58 -14.96 15.13
N ARG A 27 10.37 -15.73 15.90
CA ARG A 27 9.82 -16.79 16.77
C ARG A 27 8.83 -16.25 17.81
N ARG A 28 9.00 -14.99 18.22
CA ARG A 28 8.10 -14.35 19.20
C ARG A 28 6.75 -13.95 18.62
N MET A 29 6.65 -13.84 17.29
CA MET A 29 5.37 -13.62 16.60
C MET A 29 4.50 -14.88 16.60
N HIS A 30 5.11 -16.06 16.73
CA HIS A 30 4.37 -17.32 16.90
C HIS A 30 3.81 -17.51 18.32
N PHE A 31 4.27 -16.71 19.28
CA PHE A 31 3.77 -16.77 20.66
C PHE A 31 2.59 -15.82 20.82
N ARG A 32 1.40 -16.36 21.12
CA ARG A 32 0.12 -15.62 21.05
C ARG A 32 0.02 -14.44 22.03
N SER A 33 0.81 -14.42 23.11
CA SER A 33 0.80 -13.31 24.07
C SER A 33 1.49 -12.06 23.52
N ARG A 34 0.89 -10.88 23.71
CA ARG A 34 1.45 -9.55 23.36
C ARG A 34 1.64 -9.29 21.87
N VAL A 35 1.00 -10.08 21.01
CA VAL A 35 0.92 -9.82 19.58
C VAL A 35 -0.35 -9.02 19.30
N SER A 36 -0.20 -7.89 18.64
CA SER A 36 -1.30 -7.02 18.21
C SER A 36 -1.46 -7.12 16.69
N THR A 37 -2.67 -6.92 16.20
CA THR A 37 -2.94 -6.83 14.76
C THR A 37 -3.57 -5.48 14.48
N THR A 38 -3.05 -4.78 13.48
CA THR A 38 -3.68 -3.59 12.90
C THR A 38 -3.99 -3.86 11.44
N THR A 39 -5.07 -3.29 10.92
CA THR A 39 -5.34 -3.31 9.49
C THR A 39 -4.98 -1.95 8.94
N ASN A 40 -4.01 -1.91 8.03
CA ASN A 40 -3.73 -0.72 7.25
C ASN A 40 -4.53 -0.84 5.96
N TYR A 41 -5.38 0.14 5.66
CA TYR A 41 -6.18 0.22 4.44
C TYR A 41 -5.82 1.44 3.59
N LYS A 42 -5.12 2.41 4.19
CA LYS A 42 -4.66 3.62 3.51
C LYS A 42 -3.57 4.35 4.28
N LEU A 43 -2.77 5.10 3.54
CA LEU A 43 -1.83 6.10 4.05
C LEU A 43 -2.20 7.44 3.41
N LEU A 44 -2.29 8.50 4.22
CA LEU A 44 -2.67 9.84 3.77
C LEU A 44 -1.63 10.85 4.23
N PHE A 45 -1.24 11.77 3.35
CA PHE A 45 -0.41 12.91 3.70
C PHE A 45 -0.72 14.08 2.77
N ALA A 46 -1.12 15.22 3.35
CA ALA A 46 -1.61 16.36 2.58
C ALA A 46 -2.65 15.94 1.53
N ASP A 47 -2.37 16.19 0.25
CA ASP A 47 -3.19 15.79 -0.90
C ASP A 47 -2.87 14.38 -1.45
N ASP A 48 -1.77 13.76 -1.03
CA ASP A 48 -1.38 12.42 -1.47
C ASP A 48 -2.07 11.31 -0.65
N CYS A 49 -2.53 10.29 -1.36
CA CYS A 49 -3.12 9.10 -0.78
C CYS A 49 -2.50 7.83 -1.37
N THR A 50 -2.41 6.79 -0.54
CA THR A 50 -2.07 5.44 -0.98
C THR A 50 -3.08 4.47 -0.40
N LEU A 51 -3.70 3.67 -1.25
CA LEU A 51 -4.58 2.57 -0.86
C LEU A 51 -3.80 1.26 -0.93
N ASN A 52 -4.12 0.32 -0.06
CA ASN A 52 -3.53 -1.01 -0.09
C ASN A 52 -4.62 -2.07 0.14
N ALA A 53 -4.42 -3.23 -0.46
CA ALA A 53 -5.30 -4.37 -0.31
C ALA A 53 -4.54 -5.68 -0.54
N THR A 54 -5.08 -6.77 -0.01
CA THR A 54 -4.52 -8.11 -0.22
C THR A 54 -4.93 -8.74 -1.54
N THR A 55 -6.02 -8.27 -2.14
CA THR A 55 -6.52 -8.76 -3.42
C THR A 55 -6.88 -7.61 -4.35
N GLU A 56 -6.84 -7.88 -5.64
CA GLU A 56 -7.24 -6.93 -6.68
C GLU A 56 -8.70 -6.51 -6.56
N GLY A 57 -9.61 -7.45 -6.26
CA GLY A 57 -11.03 -7.14 -6.07
C GLY A 57 -11.29 -6.25 -4.85
N GLU A 58 -10.56 -6.44 -3.75
CA GLU A 58 -10.61 -5.52 -2.60
C GLU A 58 -10.02 -4.16 -2.93
N MET A 59 -8.94 -4.11 -3.72
CA MET A 59 -8.36 -2.86 -4.18
C MET A 59 -9.35 -2.08 -5.05
N GLN A 60 -10.03 -2.76 -6.00
CA GLN A 60 -11.02 -2.11 -6.86
C GLN A 60 -12.16 -1.52 -6.03
N ARG A 61 -12.74 -2.29 -5.11
CA ARG A 61 -13.77 -1.77 -4.19
C ARG A 61 -13.26 -0.59 -3.36
N SER A 62 -12.03 -0.69 -2.87
CA SER A 62 -11.42 0.40 -2.10
C SER A 62 -11.27 1.67 -2.93
N MET A 63 -10.91 1.53 -4.21
CA MET A 63 -10.80 2.63 -5.15
C MET A 63 -12.17 3.24 -5.50
N ASP A 64 -13.19 2.42 -5.71
CA ASP A 64 -14.55 2.86 -6.00
C ASP A 64 -15.14 3.65 -4.83
N LEU A 65 -14.97 3.15 -3.60
CA LEU A 65 -15.35 3.84 -2.36
C LEU A 65 -14.56 5.14 -2.19
N PHE A 66 -13.28 5.14 -2.55
CA PHE A 66 -12.44 6.33 -2.50
C PHE A 66 -12.91 7.41 -3.48
N ALA A 67 -13.18 7.02 -4.73
CA ALA A 67 -13.72 7.91 -5.76
C ALA A 67 -15.07 8.51 -5.35
N ALA A 68 -16.02 7.68 -4.91
CA ALA A 68 -17.32 8.15 -4.43
C ALA A 68 -17.20 9.11 -3.24
N ALA A 69 -16.26 8.86 -2.31
CA ALA A 69 -15.99 9.78 -1.23
C ALA A 69 -15.42 11.10 -1.77
N CYS A 70 -14.39 11.07 -2.62
CA CYS A 70 -13.83 12.27 -3.23
C CYS A 70 -14.91 13.14 -3.89
N ASP A 71 -15.79 12.54 -4.69
CA ASP A 71 -16.91 13.24 -5.34
C ASP A 71 -17.85 13.91 -4.32
N ASN A 72 -18.22 13.19 -3.25
CA ASN A 72 -19.07 13.72 -2.17
C ASN A 72 -18.43 14.91 -1.43
N PHE A 73 -17.09 14.96 -1.37
CA PHE A 73 -16.35 16.06 -0.76
C PHE A 73 -15.93 17.14 -1.77
N GLY A 74 -16.35 17.02 -3.03
CA GLY A 74 -16.01 17.97 -4.10
C GLY A 74 -14.53 17.92 -4.51
N LEU A 75 -13.85 16.80 -4.25
CA LEU A 75 -12.45 16.57 -4.59
C LEU A 75 -12.35 15.81 -5.91
N CYS A 76 -11.40 16.20 -6.76
CA CYS A 76 -11.12 15.52 -8.02
C CYS A 76 -9.88 14.64 -7.89
N ILE A 77 -9.98 13.38 -8.31
CA ILE A 77 -8.84 12.47 -8.38
C ILE A 77 -8.08 12.73 -9.67
N ASN A 78 -6.78 13.02 -9.54
CA ASN A 78 -5.91 13.13 -10.70
C ASN A 78 -5.55 11.74 -11.24
N THR A 79 -6.32 11.26 -12.22
CA THR A 79 -6.12 9.95 -12.84
C THR A 79 -4.80 9.83 -13.60
N GLU A 80 -4.26 10.93 -14.14
CA GLU A 80 -2.98 10.95 -14.85
C GLU A 80 -1.78 10.71 -13.90
N LYS A 81 -1.86 11.23 -12.67
CA LYS A 81 -0.86 11.02 -11.62
C LYS A 81 -1.06 9.74 -10.84
N THR A 82 -2.23 9.10 -10.96
CA THR A 82 -2.52 7.88 -10.21
C THR A 82 -1.74 6.70 -10.80
N VAL A 83 -1.04 5.96 -9.94
CA VAL A 83 -0.25 4.77 -10.31
C VAL A 83 -0.65 3.58 -9.47
N VAL A 84 -0.46 2.38 -10.01
CA VAL A 84 -0.75 1.12 -9.33
C VAL A 84 0.47 0.22 -9.32
N MET A 85 0.66 -0.51 -8.22
CA MET A 85 1.67 -1.55 -8.09
C MET A 85 1.01 -2.85 -7.66
N HIS A 86 1.34 -3.94 -8.34
CA HIS A 86 0.97 -5.29 -7.94
C HIS A 86 2.23 -6.05 -7.53
N GLN A 87 2.26 -6.51 -6.28
CA GLN A 87 3.33 -7.35 -5.75
C GLN A 87 2.91 -8.81 -5.82
N PRO A 88 3.42 -9.60 -6.79
CA PRO A 88 3.07 -11.01 -6.90
C PRO A 88 3.70 -11.82 -5.76
N PRO A 89 3.13 -12.98 -5.40
CA PRO A 89 3.78 -13.93 -4.52
C PRO A 89 5.19 -14.30 -5.03
N PRO A 90 6.10 -14.73 -4.14
CA PRO A 90 7.43 -15.19 -4.55
C PRO A 90 7.34 -16.26 -5.64
N ASN A 91 8.14 -16.10 -6.70
CA ASN A 91 8.20 -16.99 -7.87
C ASN A 91 6.94 -17.05 -8.75
N ALA A 92 5.95 -16.20 -8.52
CA ALA A 92 4.80 -16.09 -9.42
C ALA A 92 5.13 -15.20 -10.62
N THR A 93 4.55 -15.53 -11.78
CA THR A 93 4.62 -14.69 -12.98
C THR A 93 3.97 -13.34 -12.69
N TYR A 94 4.61 -12.27 -13.13
CA TYR A 94 4.05 -10.95 -13.00
C TYR A 94 2.90 -10.71 -13.98
N ASN A 95 1.76 -10.31 -13.43
CA ASN A 95 0.63 -9.76 -14.17
C ASN A 95 0.40 -8.33 -13.68
N ALA A 96 0.11 -7.43 -14.61
CA ALA A 96 -0.26 -6.06 -14.27
C ALA A 96 -1.59 -6.02 -13.52
N ALA A 97 -1.78 -5.01 -12.66
CA ALA A 97 -3.05 -4.79 -12.00
C ALA A 97 -4.10 -4.25 -12.99
N HIS A 98 -5.27 -4.85 -12.99
CA HIS A 98 -6.49 -4.43 -13.67
C HIS A 98 -7.38 -3.65 -12.69
N ILE A 99 -6.87 -2.50 -12.24
CA ILE A 99 -7.61 -1.55 -11.41
C ILE A 99 -8.08 -0.38 -12.27
N TYR A 100 -9.28 0.10 -12.03
CA TYR A 100 -9.88 1.24 -12.70
C TYR A 100 -10.18 2.36 -11.71
N VAL A 101 -9.96 3.60 -12.14
CA VAL A 101 -10.33 4.80 -11.43
C VAL A 101 -11.26 5.58 -12.33
N ASN A 102 -12.53 5.70 -11.94
CA ASN A 102 -13.60 6.20 -12.79
C ASN A 102 -13.71 5.35 -14.07
N SER A 103 -13.08 5.78 -15.17
CA SER A 103 -12.99 5.05 -16.45
C SER A 103 -11.55 4.85 -16.95
N GLY A 104 -10.56 5.38 -16.23
CA GLY A 104 -9.14 5.28 -16.59
C GLY A 104 -8.46 4.14 -15.87
N GLN A 105 -7.50 3.48 -16.52
CA GLN A 105 -6.62 2.51 -15.89
C GLN A 105 -5.33 3.21 -15.44
N PRO A 106 -5.01 3.24 -14.14
CA PRO A 106 -3.75 3.81 -13.65
C PRO A 106 -2.54 3.10 -14.26
N LYS A 107 -1.45 3.85 -14.42
CA LYS A 107 -0.19 3.27 -14.91
C LYS A 107 0.36 2.28 -13.88
N SER A 108 0.70 1.09 -14.34
CA SER A 108 1.43 0.13 -13.53
C SER A 108 2.90 0.54 -13.37
N VAL A 109 3.44 0.48 -12.15
CA VAL A 109 4.83 0.87 -11.85
C VAL A 109 5.62 -0.24 -11.15
N ASP A 110 6.92 -0.29 -11.45
CA ASP A 110 7.89 -1.22 -10.82
C ASP A 110 8.40 -0.72 -9.46
N THR A 111 8.44 0.61 -9.28
CA THR A 111 8.83 1.27 -8.04
C THR A 111 7.72 2.25 -7.65
N PHE A 112 7.19 2.11 -6.43
CA PHE A 112 6.14 2.96 -5.89
C PHE A 112 6.75 3.88 -4.82
N ALA A 113 6.76 5.18 -5.10
CA ALA A 113 7.31 6.18 -4.21
C ALA A 113 6.20 6.85 -3.38
N PHE A 114 6.37 6.90 -2.05
CA PHE A 114 5.46 7.60 -1.15
C PHE A 114 6.22 8.17 0.05
N LEU A 115 6.15 9.49 0.27
CA LEU A 115 6.76 10.20 1.41
C LEU A 115 8.18 9.70 1.72
N ASP A 116 9.05 9.81 0.73
CA ASP A 116 10.44 9.36 0.74
C ASP A 116 10.71 7.85 0.78
N SER A 117 9.69 7.04 1.03
CA SER A 117 9.77 5.57 0.97
C SER A 117 9.61 5.10 -0.46
N ASN A 118 10.29 4.00 -0.81
CA ASN A 118 10.17 3.35 -2.11
C ASN A 118 9.87 1.87 -1.89
N LEU A 119 8.74 1.41 -2.43
CA LEU A 119 8.42 -0.01 -2.50
C LEU A 119 8.80 -0.54 -3.88
N SER A 120 9.44 -1.71 -3.91
CA SER A 120 9.70 -2.44 -5.15
C SER A 120 8.60 -3.46 -5.40
N ARG A 121 8.23 -3.63 -6.67
CA ARG A 121 7.35 -4.70 -7.12
C ARG A 121 7.84 -6.09 -6.72
N SER A 122 9.16 -6.32 -6.74
CA SER A 122 9.75 -7.65 -6.54
C SER A 122 9.59 -8.18 -5.11
N THR A 123 9.22 -7.33 -4.15
CA THR A 123 9.22 -7.60 -2.70
C THR A 123 10.57 -8.07 -2.15
N LYS A 124 11.65 -7.99 -2.93
CA LYS A 124 12.98 -8.37 -2.49
C LYS A 124 13.56 -7.27 -1.63
N VAL A 125 13.96 -7.66 -0.42
CA VAL A 125 14.60 -6.77 0.55
C VAL A 125 15.90 -6.17 -0.02
N ASP A 126 16.65 -6.92 -0.83
CA ASP A 126 17.89 -6.43 -1.46
C ASP A 126 17.66 -5.25 -2.40
N ASP A 127 16.55 -5.27 -3.16
CA ASP A 127 16.21 -4.18 -4.09
C ASP A 127 15.89 -2.90 -3.30
N GLU A 128 15.15 -3.04 -2.19
CA GLU A 128 14.82 -1.91 -1.31
C GLU A 128 16.06 -1.34 -0.61
N ILE A 129 16.94 -2.21 -0.08
CA ILE A 129 18.20 -1.81 0.57
C ILE A 129 19.09 -1.07 -0.44
N THR A 130 19.27 -1.65 -1.63
CA THR A 130 20.10 -1.04 -2.69
C THR A 130 19.60 0.35 -3.04
N HIS A 131 18.28 0.50 -3.21
CA HIS A 131 17.67 1.80 -3.49
C HIS A 131 17.93 2.82 -2.36
N ARG A 132 17.78 2.41 -1.10
CA ARG A 132 18.05 3.29 0.06
C ARG A 132 19.51 3.74 0.12
N ILE A 133 20.46 2.85 -0.16
CA ILE A 133 21.90 3.19 -0.21
C ILE A 133 22.18 4.22 -1.31
N VAL A 134 21.65 4.00 -2.52
CA VAL A 134 21.82 4.95 -3.65
C VAL A 134 21.27 6.33 -3.28
N LYS A 135 20.06 6.41 -2.72
CA LYS A 135 19.44 7.68 -2.32
C LYS A 135 20.23 8.39 -1.22
N ALA A 136 20.75 7.66 -0.23
CA ALA A 136 21.59 8.24 0.83
C ALA A 136 22.91 8.79 0.28
N GLY A 137 23.51 8.12 -0.72
CA GLY A 137 24.74 8.60 -1.36
C GLY A 137 24.57 9.87 -2.21
N GLN A 138 23.36 10.14 -2.71
CA GLN A 138 23.05 11.37 -3.47
C GLN A 138 22.81 12.59 -2.57
N ALA A 139 22.63 12.39 -1.26
CA ALA A 139 22.45 13.45 -0.29
C ALA A 139 23.76 13.94 0.33
N ILE A 140 24.90 13.41 -0.13
CA ILE A 140 26.28 13.77 0.26
C ILE A 140 26.90 14.56 -0.91
#